data_AF-A0A2H3ANV8-F1
#
_entry.id   AF-A0A2H3ANV8-F1
#
_cell.length_a   1.000
_cell.length_b   1.000
_cell.length_c   1.000
_cell.angle_alpha   90.00
_cell.angle_beta   90.00
_cell.angle_gamma   90.00
#
_symmetry.space_group_name_H-M   'P 1'
#
loop_
_entity.id
_entity.type
_entity.pdbx_description
1 polymer ?
#
loop_
_entity_poly.entity_id
_entity_poly.type
_entity_poly.pdbx_seq_one_letter_code
_entity_poly.pdbx_strand_id
1 'polypeptide(L)'
;MPRGVAIPKALAETVLRMIGDGIEPKKIKQLTNVSIRQQQQIIKIWEETGEVPKPRLRVGRTREVSEAEAYYLLGCINNTCDSYSTCWSTPVCYSHLGQMPTMDFALNPCSSVLAFSHSS
;
A
#
# COMPACT_ATOMS: atom_id res chain seq x y z
N MET A 1 -25.05 7.81 13.59
CA MET A 1 -25.46 6.77 12.62
C MET A 1 -24.31 5.78 12.44
N PRO A 2 -24.52 4.46 12.61
CA PRO A 2 -23.46 3.48 12.39
C PRO A 2 -23.01 3.56 10.93
N ARG A 3 -21.70 3.75 10.72
CA ARG A 3 -21.10 3.80 9.37
C ARG A 3 -21.22 2.41 8.78
N GLY A 4 -21.95 2.28 7.66
CA GLY A 4 -22.12 1.00 6.98
C GLY A 4 -20.77 0.37 6.66
N VAL A 5 -20.68 -0.95 6.86
CA VAL A 5 -19.51 -1.74 6.46
C VAL A 5 -19.30 -1.55 4.95
N ALA A 6 -18.07 -1.22 4.56
CA ALA A 6 -17.72 -1.05 3.15
C ALA A 6 -17.83 -2.39 2.42
N ILE A 7 -18.55 -2.41 1.30
CA ILE A 7 -18.77 -3.63 0.52
C ILE A 7 -17.54 -3.85 -0.37
N PRO A 8 -16.97 -5.07 -0.40
CA PRO A 8 -15.91 -5.39 -1.33
C PRO A 8 -16.35 -5.19 -2.79
N LYS A 9 -15.45 -4.67 -3.63
CA LYS A 9 -15.75 -4.36 -5.04
C LYS A 9 -16.31 -5.56 -5.81
N ALA A 10 -15.69 -6.73 -5.66
CA ALA A 10 -16.13 -7.97 -6.30
C ALA A 10 -17.58 -8.35 -5.93
N LEU A 11 -17.97 -8.05 -4.69
CA LEU A 11 -19.31 -8.34 -4.20
C LEU A 11 -20.33 -7.34 -4.78
N ALA A 12 -19.97 -6.06 -4.89
CA ALA A 12 -20.78 -5.06 -5.57
C ALA A 12 -20.96 -5.36 -7.08
N GLU A 13 -19.92 -5.83 -7.77
CA GLU A 13 -19.99 -6.32 -9.15
C GLU A 13 -20.98 -7.48 -9.29
N THR A 14 -20.91 -8.44 -8.38
CA THR A 14 -21.82 -9.59 -8.38
C THR A 14 -23.26 -9.15 -8.19
N VAL A 15 -23.53 -8.22 -7.25
CA VAL A 15 -24.86 -7.65 -7.03
C VAL A 15 -25.37 -6.93 -8.29
N LEU A 16 -24.55 -6.09 -8.92
CA LEU A 16 -24.92 -5.39 -10.16
C LEU A 16 -25.24 -6.37 -11.30
N ARG A 17 -24.46 -7.45 -11.44
CA ARG A 17 -24.74 -8.49 -12.44
C ARG A 17 -26.07 -9.18 -12.17
N MET A 18 -26.32 -9.60 -10.93
CA MET A 18 -27.59 -10.23 -10.54
C MET A 18 -28.80 -9.33 -10.79
N ILE A 19 -28.66 -8.02 -10.58
CA ILE A 19 -29.71 -7.03 -10.88
C ILE A 19 -29.91 -6.91 -12.40
N GLY A 20 -28.84 -6.87 -13.18
CA GLY A 20 -28.90 -6.88 -14.65
C GLY A 20 -29.57 -8.13 -15.21
N ASP A 21 -29.38 -9.27 -14.53
CA ASP A 21 -30.04 -10.55 -14.84
C ASP A 21 -31.52 -10.60 -14.37
N GLY A 22 -32.04 -9.53 -13.76
CA GLY A 22 -33.44 -9.44 -13.32
C GLY A 22 -33.76 -10.18 -12.02
N ILE A 23 -32.76 -10.52 -11.21
CA ILE A 23 -32.96 -11.24 -9.95
C ILE A 23 -33.57 -10.32 -8.88
N GLU A 24 -34.58 -10.81 -8.16
CA GLU A 24 -35.21 -10.03 -7.09
C GLU A 24 -34.25 -9.65 -5.95
N PRO A 25 -34.32 -8.42 -5.41
CA PRO A 25 -33.47 -7.93 -4.30
C PRO A 25 -33.48 -8.82 -3.04
N LYS A 26 -34.64 -9.44 -2.76
CA LYS A 26 -34.79 -10.39 -1.64
C LYS A 26 -33.92 -11.63 -1.83
N LYS A 27 -33.88 -12.16 -3.05
CA LYS A 27 -33.08 -13.33 -3.41
C LYS A 27 -31.58 -13.00 -3.43
N ILE A 28 -31.22 -11.81 -3.93
CA ILE A 28 -29.84 -11.31 -3.86
C ILE A 28 -29.36 -11.21 -2.41
N LYS A 29 -30.20 -10.71 -1.49
CA LYS A 29 -29.88 -10.64 -0.06
C LYS A 29 -29.59 -12.04 0.52
N GLN A 30 -30.38 -13.05 0.15
CA GLN A 30 -30.17 -14.42 0.63
C GLN A 30 -28.86 -15.03 0.12
N LEU A 31 -28.46 -14.70 -1.12
CA LEU A 31 -27.25 -15.24 -1.74
C LEU A 31 -25.97 -14.52 -1.31
N THR A 32 -26.03 -13.21 -1.14
CA THR A 32 -24.85 -12.35 -0.96
C THR A 32 -24.72 -11.74 0.43
N ASN A 33 -25.75 -11.89 1.27
CA ASN A 33 -25.88 -11.21 2.57
C ASN A 33 -25.83 -9.68 2.53
N VAL A 34 -25.99 -9.07 1.34
CA VAL A 34 -26.07 -7.61 1.20
C VAL A 34 -27.47 -7.13 1.50
N SER A 35 -27.59 -6.14 2.39
CA SER A 35 -28.89 -5.55 2.71
C SER A 35 -29.51 -4.86 1.49
N ILE A 36 -30.85 -4.86 1.39
CA ILE A 36 -31.56 -4.22 0.27
C ILE A 36 -31.19 -2.73 0.16
N ARG A 37 -31.01 -2.05 1.30
CA ARG A 37 -30.55 -0.65 1.33
C ARG A 37 -29.17 -0.46 0.69
N GLN A 38 -28.25 -1.38 0.95
CA GLN A 38 -26.92 -1.37 0.33
C GLN A 38 -26.99 -1.67 -1.17
N GLN A 39 -27.86 -2.59 -1.59
CA GLN A 39 -28.09 -2.87 -3.01
C GLN A 39 -28.57 -1.61 -3.74
N GLN A 40 -29.56 -0.89 -3.19
CA GLN A 40 -30.05 0.39 -3.74
C GLN A 40 -28.94 1.44 -3.81
N GLN A 41 -28.08 1.51 -2.80
CA GLN A 41 -26.94 2.43 -2.82
C GLN A 41 -25.92 2.07 -3.90
N ILE A 42 -25.66 0.77 -4.12
CA ILE A 42 -24.79 0.31 -5.21
C ILE A 42 -25.37 0.71 -6.56
N ILE A 43 -26.67 0.47 -6.78
CA ILE A 43 -27.38 0.85 -8.02
C ILE A 43 -27.28 2.35 -8.25
N LYS A 44 -27.61 3.16 -7.23
CA LYS A 44 -27.56 4.62 -7.33
C LYS A 44 -26.18 5.12 -7.71
N ILE A 45 -25.12 4.61 -7.08
CA ILE A 45 -23.73 5.00 -7.41
C ILE A 45 -23.37 4.60 -8.84
N TRP A 46 -23.78 3.39 -9.27
CA TRP A 46 -23.57 2.91 -10.63
C TRP A 46 -24.28 3.79 -11.67
N GLU A 47 -25.53 4.16 -11.44
CA GLU A 47 -26.29 5.06 -12.32
C GLU A 47 -25.69 6.47 -12.39
N GLU A 48 -25.17 6.98 -11.27
CA GLU A 48 -24.57 8.33 -11.20
C GLU A 48 -23.17 8.39 -11.85
N THR A 49 -22.35 7.35 -11.70
CA THR A 49 -20.92 7.40 -12.05
C THR A 49 -20.52 6.47 -13.18
N GLY A 50 -21.33 5.45 -13.49
CA GLY A 50 -20.93 4.33 -14.37
C GLY A 50 -19.83 3.44 -13.78
N GLU A 51 -19.43 3.65 -12.52
CA GLU A 51 -18.39 2.88 -11.84
C GLU A 51 -18.96 2.04 -10.69
N VAL A 52 -18.34 0.88 -10.47
CA VAL A 52 -18.65 0.04 -9.31
C VAL A 52 -18.16 0.76 -8.04
N PRO A 53 -19.00 0.85 -6.99
CA PRO A 53 -18.61 1.49 -5.74
C PRO A 53 -17.36 0.86 -5.14
N LYS A 54 -16.32 1.68 -4.99
CA LYS A 54 -15.06 1.30 -4.35
C LYS A 54 -15.19 1.49 -2.82
N PRO A 55 -14.62 0.59 -2.00
CA PRO A 55 -14.56 0.81 -0.57
C PRO A 55 -13.79 2.11 -0.31
N ARG A 56 -14.40 3.04 0.42
CA ARG A 56 -13.74 4.29 0.79
C ARG A 56 -12.60 3.98 1.76
N LEU A 57 -11.38 3.95 1.23
CA LEU A 57 -10.19 4.01 2.08
C LEU A 57 -10.26 5.33 2.85
N ARG A 58 -10.11 5.27 4.17
CA ARG A 58 -9.96 6.48 4.97
C ARG A 58 -8.57 7.03 4.70
N VAL A 59 -8.45 7.80 3.62
CA VAL A 59 -7.24 8.58 3.38
C VAL A 59 -7.16 9.62 4.49
N GLY A 60 -5.99 9.74 5.11
CA GLY A 60 -5.74 10.81 6.09
C GLY A 60 -6.03 12.18 5.47
N ARG A 61 -6.30 13.18 6.32
CA ARG A 61 -6.41 14.55 5.83
C ARG A 61 -5.04 15.01 5.35
N THR A 62 -4.95 15.54 4.13
CA THR A 62 -3.74 16.22 3.67
C THR A 62 -3.46 17.39 4.59
N ARG A 63 -2.27 17.40 5.20
CA ARG A 63 -1.76 18.54 5.97
C ARG A 63 -0.68 19.22 5.15
N GLU A 64 -0.71 20.54 5.10
CA GLU A 64 0.42 21.30 4.57
C GLU A 64 1.62 21.12 5.49
N VAL A 65 2.77 20.82 4.91
CA VAL A 65 4.05 20.69 5.63
C VAL A 65 4.63 22.09 5.74
N SER A 66 4.97 22.52 6.96
CA SER A 66 5.63 23.81 7.15
C SER A 66 7.05 23.79 6.57
N GLU A 67 7.58 24.96 6.20
CA GLU A 67 8.92 25.06 5.62
C GLU A 67 10.00 24.47 6.55
N ALA A 68 9.88 24.72 7.87
CA ALA A 68 10.78 24.16 8.87
C ALA A 68 10.75 22.62 8.93
N GLU A 69 9.56 22.03 8.82
CA GLU A 69 9.41 20.58 8.77
C GLU A 69 9.94 20.00 7.45
N ALA A 70 9.79 20.71 6.34
CA ALA A 70 10.36 20.31 5.06
C ALA A 70 11.89 20.28 5.10
N TYR A 71 12.54 21.32 5.66
CA TYR A 71 14.00 21.33 5.84
C TYR A 71 14.48 20.24 6.80
N TYR A 72 13.73 19.99 7.89
CA TYR A 72 14.04 18.90 8.80
C TYR A 72 14.01 17.54 8.08
N LEU A 73 12.96 17.27 7.31
CA LEU A 73 12.82 16.03 6.54
C LEU A 73 13.91 15.87 5.48
N LEU A 74 14.28 16.95 4.78
CA LEU A 74 15.41 16.96 3.85
C LEU A 74 16.73 16.66 4.56
N GLY A 75 16.95 17.22 5.76
CA GLY A 75 18.10 16.89 6.59
C GLY A 75 18.14 15.41 6.98
N CYS A 76 16.99 14.83 7.36
CA CYS A 76 16.89 13.41 7.68
C CYS A 76 17.21 12.50 6.49
N ILE A 77 16.69 12.80 5.29
CA ILE A 77 16.97 12.04 4.07
C ILE A 77 18.46 12.03 3.75
N ASN A 78 19.13 13.18 3.87
CA ASN A 78 20.56 13.28 3.60
C ASN A 78 21.43 12.57 4.65
N ASN A 79 20.92 12.37 5.87
CA ASN A 79 21.66 11.72 6.95
C ASN A 79 21.38 10.22 7.07
N THR A 80 20.36 9.70 6.39
CA THR A 80 20.10 8.26 6.32
C THR A 80 20.93 7.62 5.22
N CYS A 81 21.86 6.74 5.59
CA CYS A 81 22.50 5.85 4.63
C CYS A 81 21.46 4.84 4.14
N ASP A 82 21.38 4.63 2.83
CA ASP A 82 20.56 3.56 2.26
C ASP A 82 21.17 2.21 2.70
N SER A 83 20.53 1.55 3.66
CA SER A 83 20.89 0.18 4.01
C SER A 83 20.26 -0.76 2.99
N TYR A 84 20.96 -1.03 1.89
CA TYR A 84 20.63 -2.14 1.01
C TYR A 84 20.93 -3.45 1.75
N SER A 85 19.88 -4.19 2.13
CA SER A 85 19.98 -5.50 2.78
C SER A 85 20.34 -6.60 1.77
N THR A 86 21.49 -6.46 1.13
CA THR A 86 22.17 -7.54 0.44
C THR A 86 23.54 -7.70 1.07
N CYS A 87 23.92 -8.93 1.39
CA CYS A 87 25.16 -9.33 2.09
C CYS A 87 26.48 -8.93 1.39
N TRP A 88 26.42 -8.07 0.37
CA TRP A 88 27.51 -7.64 -0.50
C TRP A 88 27.47 -6.15 -0.82
N SER A 89 26.59 -5.37 -0.18
CA SER A 89 26.41 -3.96 -0.51
C SER A 89 27.02 -3.08 0.57
N THR A 90 28.11 -2.39 0.24
CA THR A 90 28.64 -1.31 1.07
C THR A 90 27.57 -0.22 1.22
N PRO A 91 27.27 0.26 2.44
CA PRO A 91 26.34 1.35 2.62
C PRO A 91 26.88 2.59 1.91
N VAL A 92 26.07 3.16 0.99
CA VAL A 92 26.40 4.44 0.36
C VAL A 92 25.81 5.53 1.25
N CYS A 93 26.70 6.32 1.86
CA CYS A 93 26.32 7.47 2.67
C CYS A 93 26.69 8.75 1.91
N TYR A 94 25.76 9.70 1.83
CA TYR A 94 26.01 10.99 1.20
C TYR A 94 26.31 12.04 2.27
N SER A 95 27.57 12.44 2.41
CA SER A 95 27.94 13.55 3.30
C SER A 95 27.77 14.90 2.60
N HIS A 96 27.14 15.85 3.30
CA HIS A 96 26.66 17.15 2.82
C HIS A 96 27.72 18.19 2.39
N LEU A 97 28.94 17.78 2.06
CA LEU A 97 30.05 18.69 1.78
C LEU A 97 30.66 18.50 0.39
N GLY A 98 29.84 18.49 -0.68
CA GLY A 98 30.34 18.70 -2.05
C GLY A 98 31.58 17.89 -2.46
N GLN A 99 31.84 16.76 -1.79
CA GLN A 99 33.01 15.93 -1.97
C GLN A 99 32.51 14.65 -2.61
N MET A 100 33.21 14.24 -3.66
CA MET A 100 32.95 13.00 -4.36
C MET A 100 32.82 11.85 -3.37
N PRO A 101 31.96 10.86 -3.65
CA PRO A 101 31.82 9.69 -2.79
C PRO A 101 33.20 9.05 -2.59
N THR A 102 33.72 9.10 -1.37
CA THR A 102 34.92 8.38 -0.99
C THR A 102 34.52 6.93 -0.83
N MET A 103 34.93 6.09 -1.77
CA MET A 103 34.95 4.65 -1.59
C MET A 103 36.01 4.34 -0.53
N ASP A 104 35.63 4.30 0.74
CA ASP A 104 36.51 3.77 1.77
C ASP A 104 36.69 2.27 1.51
N PHE A 105 37.83 1.92 0.93
CA PHE A 105 38.28 0.55 0.72
C PHE A 105 38.65 -0.05 2.08
N ALA A 106 37.65 -0.27 2.93
CA ALA A 106 37.81 -1.05 4.14
C ALA A 106 38.00 -2.50 3.73
N LEU A 107 39.21 -3.02 3.96
CA LEU A 107 39.57 -4.42 3.79
C LEU A 107 38.50 -5.32 4.43
N ASN A 108 37.85 -6.12 3.60
CA ASN A 108 36.86 -7.13 3.97
C ASN A 108 37.33 -8.00 5.14
N PRO A 109 36.56 -8.12 6.24
CA PRO A 109 36.63 -9.28 7.13
C PRO A 109 35.62 -10.34 6.66
N CYS A 110 35.70 -10.76 5.40
CA CYS A 110 35.01 -11.97 4.90
C CYS A 110 35.99 -13.14 4.73
N SER A 111 36.99 -13.22 5.60
CA SER A 111 37.86 -14.39 5.78
C SER A 111 37.41 -15.18 7.00
N SER A 112 36.32 -15.92 6.87
CA SER A 112 36.20 -17.18 7.62
C SER A 112 35.68 -18.27 6.70
N VAL A 113 36.61 -19.16 6.39
CA VAL A 113 36.39 -20.48 5.80
C VAL A 113 35.35 -21.20 6.64
N LEU A 114 34.15 -21.38 6.13
CA LEU A 114 33.28 -22.48 6.57
C LEU A 114 33.37 -23.57 5.50
N ALA A 115 34.33 -24.46 5.72
CA ALA A 115 34.40 -25.75 5.05
C ALA A 115 33.09 -26.50 5.31
N PHE A 116 32.25 -26.60 4.29
CA PHE A 116 31.15 -27.54 4.26
C PHE A 116 31.74 -28.95 4.10
N SER A 117 31.97 -29.66 5.20
CA SER A 117 32.18 -31.10 5.17
C SER A 117 30.81 -31.78 5.00
N HIS A 118 30.47 -32.11 3.76
CA HIS A 118 29.40 -33.06 3.45
C HIS A 118 29.91 -34.49 3.66
N SER A 119 29.32 -35.15 4.65
CA SER A 119 28.87 -36.56 4.68
C SER A 119 29.62 -37.60 3.81
N SER A 120 30.14 -38.65 4.44
CA SER A 120 29.63 -40.04 4.45
C SER A 120 30.74 -41.04 4.74
#